data_AF-A0A6L2PJZ1-F1
#
_entry.id   AF-A0A6L2PJZ1-F1
#
_cell.length_a   1.000
_cell.length_b   1.000
_cell.length_c   1.000
_cell.angle_alpha   90.00
_cell.angle_beta   90.00
_cell.angle_gamma   90.00
#
_symmetry.space_group_name_H-M   'P 1'
#
loop_
_entity.id
_entity.type
_entity.pdbx_description
1 polymer ?
#
loop_
_entity_poly.entity_id
_entity_poly.type
_entity_poly.pdbx_seq_one_letter_code
_entity_poly.pdbx_strand_id
1 'polypeptide(L)'
;IRPPSPKGEPVTVDFSIYIVDINSINVEDMDFRVDMFIRQRWTESRLDMPDDIFEDGDDYVTLPPEFFDNLWQPDPYILNSKVSEIAVLTHKFSSVTLYRNKTVRYAARMHAILACQMEFQLYPMDIQSCPIFIESFSYSNQKLRLRWAEDGVTLNPELKLLQYNVGQPLELTETTGYMVEREANFSRLVMYFRFERQIGHHLIQTFAPSILVVMLSWFSFWIGLDAIPGRVTLLVTSMLTLVTMFTGLKSDIPPVAYVKALDLWMAGCMVFVFAALGEFVVVKVLDVRYQLQKNARIASVPRMLPL
;
A
#
# COMPACT_ATOMS: atom_id res chain seq x y z
N ILE A 1 39.04 -5.67 3.98
CA ILE A 1 39.59 -4.29 3.80
C ILE A 1 39.07 -3.74 2.47
N ARG A 2 38.56 -2.50 2.42
CA ARG A 2 38.05 -1.86 1.18
C ARG A 2 39.13 -1.82 0.07
N PRO A 3 38.79 -2.00 -1.21
CA PRO A 3 39.71 -1.73 -2.31
C PRO A 3 40.29 -0.30 -2.23
N PRO A 4 41.61 -0.12 -2.33
CA PRO A 4 42.21 1.20 -2.42
C PRO A 4 41.81 1.85 -3.74
N SER A 5 41.41 3.11 -3.67
CA SER A 5 41.16 3.93 -4.86
C SER A 5 42.36 4.87 -5.06
N PRO A 6 42.89 5.00 -6.29
CA PRO A 6 43.91 6.00 -6.58
C PRO A 6 43.35 7.39 -6.25
N LYS A 7 44.04 8.13 -5.37
CA LYS A 7 43.65 9.47 -4.83
C LYS A 7 42.63 9.48 -3.69
N GLY A 8 42.28 8.33 -3.11
CA GLY A 8 41.40 8.29 -1.93
C GLY A 8 39.92 8.53 -2.24
N GLU A 9 39.51 8.39 -3.50
CA GLU A 9 38.11 8.52 -3.91
C GLU A 9 37.22 7.41 -3.29
N PRO A 10 35.92 7.67 -3.10
CA PRO A 10 34.97 6.66 -2.67
C PRO A 10 34.88 5.52 -3.69
N VAL A 11 34.71 4.30 -3.20
CA VAL A 11 34.47 3.13 -4.05
C VAL A 11 33.03 3.27 -4.49
N THR A 12 32.84 3.35 -5.81
CA THR A 12 31.50 3.41 -6.38
C THR A 12 30.99 2.00 -6.57
N VAL A 13 29.81 1.73 -6.01
CA VAL A 13 29.11 0.45 -6.15
C VAL A 13 27.84 0.72 -6.93
N ASP A 14 27.78 0.19 -8.14
CA ASP A 14 26.59 0.24 -8.98
C ASP A 14 25.59 -0.80 -8.49
N PHE A 15 24.37 -0.37 -8.27
CA PHE A 15 23.29 -1.16 -7.69
C PHE A 15 22.16 -1.30 -8.69
N SER A 16 21.66 -2.52 -8.89
CA SER A 16 20.43 -2.75 -9.63
C SER A 16 19.57 -3.79 -8.97
N ILE A 17 18.26 -3.66 -9.17
CA ILE A 17 17.27 -4.53 -8.54
C ILE A 17 16.35 -5.08 -9.61
N TYR A 18 16.04 -6.36 -9.50
CA TYR A 18 14.99 -7.01 -10.28
C TYR A 18 13.91 -7.52 -9.32
N ILE A 19 12.72 -6.94 -9.39
CA ILE A 19 11.58 -7.31 -8.57
C ILE A 19 10.91 -8.53 -9.20
N VAL A 20 10.96 -9.66 -8.49
CA VAL A 20 10.35 -10.91 -8.94
C VAL A 20 8.86 -10.88 -8.65
N ASP A 21 8.52 -10.56 -7.40
CA ASP A 21 7.15 -10.55 -6.90
C ASP A 21 7.00 -9.61 -5.69
N ILE A 22 5.76 -9.20 -5.44
CA ILE A 22 5.34 -8.49 -4.23
C ILE A 22 4.28 -9.38 -3.56
N ASN A 23 4.72 -10.21 -2.62
CA ASN A 23 3.91 -11.30 -2.09
C ASN A 23 2.65 -10.81 -1.36
N SER A 24 2.76 -9.73 -0.58
CA SER A 24 1.65 -9.19 0.21
C SER A 24 1.88 -7.75 0.63
N ILE A 25 0.80 -6.98 0.75
CA ILE A 25 0.78 -5.65 1.38
C ILE A 25 -0.09 -5.78 2.62
N ASN A 26 0.51 -5.66 3.81
CA ASN A 26 -0.20 -5.74 5.08
C ASN A 26 -0.53 -4.34 5.59
N VAL A 27 -1.82 -4.02 5.56
CA VAL A 27 -2.36 -2.74 6.01
C VAL A 27 -2.35 -2.62 7.53
N GLU A 28 -2.56 -3.71 8.26
CA GLU A 28 -2.56 -3.75 9.73
C GLU A 28 -1.18 -3.48 10.29
N ASP A 29 -0.18 -4.17 9.74
CA ASP A 29 1.19 -3.99 10.19
C ASP A 29 1.85 -2.73 9.62
N MET A 30 1.32 -2.12 8.56
CA MET A 30 2.01 -1.06 7.80
C MET A 30 3.32 -1.56 7.15
N ASP A 31 3.26 -2.68 6.43
CA ASP A 31 4.38 -3.20 5.67
C ASP A 31 3.98 -3.87 4.35
N PHE A 32 4.98 -4.15 3.52
CA PHE A 32 4.83 -4.98 2.34
C PHE A 32 6.01 -5.95 2.22
N ARG A 33 5.75 -7.09 1.60
CA ARG A 33 6.72 -8.16 1.38
C ARG A 33 7.14 -8.17 -0.08
N VAL A 34 8.43 -8.13 -0.32
CA VAL A 34 9.02 -8.11 -1.66
C VAL A 34 10.04 -9.23 -1.82
N ASP A 35 10.00 -9.87 -2.99
CA ASP A 35 10.97 -10.85 -3.45
C ASP A 35 11.73 -10.26 -4.64
N MET A 36 13.03 -10.12 -4.50
CA MET A 36 13.86 -9.42 -5.47
C MET A 36 15.24 -10.02 -5.61
N PHE A 37 15.84 -9.83 -6.78
CA PHE A 37 17.27 -10.02 -6.99
C PHE A 37 17.98 -8.69 -6.84
N ILE A 38 18.97 -8.64 -5.96
CA ILE A 38 19.91 -7.54 -5.84
C ILE A 38 21.14 -7.85 -6.67
N ARG A 39 21.61 -6.86 -7.42
CA ARG A 39 22.85 -6.91 -8.18
C ARG A 39 23.72 -5.74 -7.78
N GLN A 40 24.98 -6.04 -7.49
CA GLN A 40 25.99 -5.07 -7.09
C GLN A 40 27.19 -5.23 -8.02
N ARG A 41 27.79 -4.11 -8.42
CA ARG A 41 28.97 -4.11 -9.27
C ARG A 41 29.99 -3.09 -8.75
N TRP A 42 31.22 -3.53 -8.54
CA TRP A 42 32.33 -2.66 -8.12
C TRP A 42 33.65 -3.17 -8.71
N THR A 43 34.66 -2.31 -8.73
CA THR A 43 36.01 -2.67 -9.17
C THR A 43 36.88 -3.05 -7.98
N GLU A 44 37.51 -4.23 -8.04
CA GLU A 44 38.42 -4.74 -7.00
C GLU A 44 39.87 -4.61 -7.48
N SER A 45 40.50 -3.48 -7.15
CA SER A 45 41.86 -3.13 -7.60
C SER A 45 42.96 -4.05 -7.07
N ARG A 46 42.72 -4.79 -5.98
CA ARG A 46 43.70 -5.66 -5.32
C ARG A 46 43.81 -7.05 -5.94
N LEU A 47 42.86 -7.43 -6.79
CA LEU A 47 42.91 -8.72 -7.47
C LEU A 47 44.04 -8.70 -8.50
N ASP A 48 44.94 -9.67 -8.35
CA ASP A 48 45.88 -10.04 -9.39
C ASP A 48 45.27 -11.21 -10.16
N MET A 49 45.06 -11.02 -11.46
CA MET A 49 44.30 -11.95 -12.29
C MET A 49 45.21 -12.44 -13.40
N PRO A 50 45.70 -13.69 -13.32
CA PRO A 50 46.45 -14.25 -14.42
C PRO A 50 45.50 -14.55 -15.59
N ASP A 51 45.98 -14.41 -16.83
CA ASP A 51 45.13 -14.48 -18.02
C ASP A 51 44.52 -15.88 -18.26
N ASP A 52 45.06 -16.92 -17.60
CA ASP A 52 44.65 -18.32 -17.69
C ASP A 52 43.33 -18.63 -16.96
N ILE A 53 42.81 -17.72 -16.13
CA ILE A 53 41.52 -17.90 -15.46
C ILE A 53 40.32 -17.66 -16.38
N PHE A 54 40.55 -17.06 -17.56
CA PHE A 54 39.52 -16.76 -18.54
C PHE A 54 39.64 -17.74 -19.71
N GLU A 55 38.55 -18.40 -20.08
CA GLU A 55 38.51 -19.23 -21.29
C GLU A 55 38.77 -18.36 -22.54
N ASP A 56 39.27 -18.99 -23.61
CA ASP A 56 39.61 -18.31 -24.87
C ASP A 56 38.35 -17.66 -25.47
N GLY A 57 38.30 -16.33 -25.43
CA GLY A 57 37.17 -15.53 -25.92
C GLY A 57 36.17 -15.06 -24.85
N ASP A 58 36.30 -15.53 -23.61
CA ASP A 58 35.43 -15.11 -22.50
C ASP A 58 35.98 -13.88 -21.78
N ASP A 59 35.13 -12.89 -21.53
CA ASP A 59 35.46 -11.66 -20.80
C ASP A 59 35.23 -11.75 -19.28
N TYR A 60 34.64 -12.86 -18.83
CA TYR A 60 34.27 -13.06 -17.43
C TYR A 60 34.37 -14.52 -17.02
N VAL A 61 34.49 -14.75 -15.70
CA VAL A 61 34.43 -16.06 -15.07
C VAL A 61 33.40 -16.04 -13.95
N THR A 62 32.62 -17.12 -13.82
CA THR A 62 31.71 -17.30 -12.68
C THR A 62 32.42 -18.04 -11.58
N LEU A 63 32.51 -17.42 -10.41
CA LEU A 63 33.24 -17.95 -9.26
C LEU A 63 32.29 -18.66 -8.29
N PRO A 64 32.75 -19.72 -7.60
CA PRO A 64 32.02 -20.31 -6.49
C PRO A 64 31.72 -19.25 -5.41
N PRO A 65 30.56 -19.32 -4.74
CA PRO A 65 30.20 -18.37 -3.68
C PRO A 65 31.21 -18.29 -2.53
N GLU A 66 31.97 -19.36 -2.28
CA GLU A 66 33.02 -19.42 -1.25
C GLU A 66 34.15 -18.42 -1.50
N PHE A 67 34.45 -18.12 -2.77
CA PHE A 67 35.46 -17.11 -3.11
C PHE A 67 35.02 -15.71 -2.67
N PHE A 68 33.70 -15.47 -2.62
CA PHE A 68 33.13 -14.21 -2.17
C PHE A 68 33.53 -13.87 -0.73
N ASP A 69 33.62 -14.89 0.13
CA ASP A 69 33.92 -14.71 1.55
C ASP A 69 35.37 -14.26 1.80
N ASN A 70 36.25 -14.44 0.81
CA ASN A 70 37.63 -13.96 0.83
C ASN A 70 37.80 -12.53 0.28
N LEU A 71 36.79 -12.01 -0.42
CA LEU A 71 36.79 -10.66 -0.99
C LEU A 71 36.20 -9.64 0.00
N TRP A 72 36.53 -8.36 -0.22
CA TRP A 72 35.78 -7.30 0.45
C TRP A 72 34.41 -7.18 -0.21
N GLN A 73 33.38 -7.08 0.62
CA GLN A 73 31.99 -7.00 0.20
C GLN A 73 31.44 -5.63 0.61
N PRO A 74 30.77 -4.90 -0.29
CA PRO A 74 29.94 -3.77 0.10
C PRO A 74 28.86 -4.20 1.11
N ASP A 75 28.43 -3.27 1.95
CA ASP A 75 27.48 -3.52 3.04
C ASP A 75 26.18 -2.72 2.89
N PRO A 76 25.42 -2.93 1.79
CA PRO A 76 24.12 -2.29 1.64
C PRO A 76 23.16 -2.82 2.71
N TYR A 77 22.48 -1.90 3.37
CA TYR A 77 21.51 -2.13 4.43
C TYR A 77 20.20 -1.42 4.08
N ILE A 78 19.07 -2.10 4.29
CA ILE A 78 17.75 -1.50 4.08
C ILE A 78 17.27 -0.88 5.39
N LEU A 79 17.17 0.45 5.44
CA LEU A 79 16.88 1.20 6.66
C LEU A 79 15.47 0.94 7.20
N ASN A 80 14.48 0.81 6.31
CA ASN A 80 13.07 0.60 6.68
C ASN A 80 12.66 -0.88 6.68
N SER A 81 13.60 -1.82 6.79
CA SER A 81 13.24 -3.23 6.93
C SER A 81 12.77 -3.53 8.36
N LYS A 82 11.59 -4.15 8.51
CA LYS A 82 11.17 -4.74 9.79
C LYS A 82 11.82 -6.09 10.01
N VAL A 83 11.88 -6.87 8.93
CA VAL A 83 12.59 -8.13 8.82
C VAL A 83 13.31 -8.09 7.49
N SER A 84 14.63 -8.11 7.54
CA SER A 84 15.48 -8.31 6.38
C SER A 84 16.29 -9.57 6.63
N GLU A 85 15.70 -10.71 6.32
CA GLU A 85 16.43 -11.97 6.26
C GLU A 85 17.01 -12.09 4.85
N ILE A 86 18.33 -12.07 4.71
CA ILE A 86 18.95 -12.66 3.51
C ILE A 86 18.45 -14.09 3.52
N ALA A 87 17.70 -14.52 2.51
CA ALA A 87 17.05 -15.82 2.46
C ALA A 87 18.05 -16.91 2.87
N VAL A 88 17.97 -17.36 4.13
CA VAL A 88 18.90 -18.36 4.68
C VAL A 88 18.38 -19.72 4.21
N LEU A 89 18.52 -19.99 2.92
CA LEU A 89 18.84 -21.35 2.52
C LEU A 89 20.35 -21.50 2.72
N THR A 90 20.70 -22.64 3.29
CA THR A 90 22.02 -23.19 3.59
C THR A 90 23.05 -23.15 2.45
N HIS A 91 22.69 -22.63 1.27
CA HIS A 91 23.59 -22.17 0.23
C HIS A 91 23.07 -20.81 -0.27
N LYS A 92 23.91 -19.76 -0.19
CA LYS A 92 23.61 -18.45 -0.76
C LYS A 92 23.24 -18.66 -2.24
N PHE A 93 21.99 -18.39 -2.65
CA PHE A 93 21.61 -18.28 -4.07
C PHE A 93 22.22 -17.00 -4.63
N SER A 94 23.55 -16.97 -4.65
CA SER A 94 24.36 -15.86 -5.06
C SER A 94 25.29 -16.29 -6.18
N SER A 95 25.35 -15.48 -7.24
CA SER A 95 26.32 -15.64 -8.31
C SER A 95 27.36 -14.53 -8.19
N VAL A 96 28.63 -14.92 -8.26
CA VAL A 96 29.75 -13.98 -8.32
C VAL A 96 30.36 -14.09 -9.70
N THR A 97 30.38 -13.01 -10.45
CA THR A 97 31.02 -12.94 -11.76
C THR A 97 32.20 -11.97 -11.67
N LEU A 98 33.37 -12.42 -12.07
CA LEU A 98 34.59 -11.61 -12.15
C LEU A 98 34.89 -11.32 -13.62
N TYR A 99 35.04 -10.05 -13.97
CA TYR A 99 35.34 -9.59 -15.32
C TYR A 99 36.85 -9.31 -15.48
N ARG A 100 37.38 -9.43 -16.71
CA ARG A 100 38.78 -9.13 -17.07
C ARG A 100 39.27 -7.74 -16.61
N ASN A 101 38.36 -6.77 -16.52
CA ASN A 101 38.67 -5.42 -16.04
C ASN A 101 38.69 -5.28 -14.49
N LYS A 102 38.79 -6.40 -13.76
CA LYS A 102 38.74 -6.49 -12.28
C LYS A 102 37.42 -6.04 -11.67
N THR A 103 36.35 -5.99 -12.45
CA THR A 103 35.02 -5.71 -11.94
C THR A 103 34.41 -6.98 -11.38
N VAL A 104 33.91 -6.91 -10.15
CA VAL A 104 33.15 -7.97 -9.51
C VAL A 104 31.67 -7.62 -9.63
N ARG A 105 30.87 -8.56 -10.10
CA ARG A 105 29.41 -8.50 -10.06
C ARG A 105 28.91 -9.56 -9.09
N TYR A 106 28.22 -9.10 -8.05
CA TYR A 106 27.51 -9.95 -7.11
C TYR A 106 26.02 -9.88 -7.41
N ALA A 107 25.35 -11.03 -7.51
CA ALA A 107 23.90 -11.11 -7.63
C ALA A 107 23.37 -12.06 -6.57
N ALA A 108 22.30 -11.69 -5.85
CA ALA A 108 21.67 -12.54 -4.85
C ALA A 108 20.15 -12.33 -4.81
N ARG A 109 19.40 -13.40 -4.55
CA ARG A 109 17.95 -13.30 -4.26
C ARG A 109 17.76 -12.93 -2.80
N MET A 110 16.84 -12.01 -2.53
CA MET A 110 16.51 -11.55 -1.18
C MET A 110 15.00 -11.40 -1.02
N HIS A 111 14.51 -11.82 0.14
CA HIS A 111 13.15 -11.58 0.59
C HIS A 111 13.19 -10.53 1.70
N ALA A 112 12.40 -9.46 1.58
CA ALA A 112 12.39 -8.39 2.56
C ALA A 112 10.96 -8.01 2.97
N ILE A 113 10.77 -7.74 4.26
CA ILE A 113 9.56 -7.14 4.81
C ILE A 113 9.87 -5.69 5.16
N LEU A 114 9.21 -4.77 4.47
CA LEU A 114 9.56 -3.37 4.44
C LEU A 114 8.45 -2.53 5.05
N ALA A 115 8.79 -1.74 6.06
CA ALA A 115 7.87 -0.80 6.67
C ALA A 115 7.47 0.27 5.65
N CYS A 116 6.17 0.48 5.51
CA CYS A 116 5.59 1.52 4.69
C CYS A 116 4.47 2.22 5.47
N GLN A 117 4.68 3.50 5.78
CA GLN A 117 3.69 4.32 6.46
C GLN A 117 2.58 4.70 5.48
N MET A 118 1.46 3.98 5.54
CA MET A 118 0.33 4.15 4.63
C MET A 118 -0.69 5.17 5.14
N GLU A 119 -1.37 5.87 4.23
CA GLU A 119 -2.36 6.92 4.52
C GLU A 119 -3.73 6.55 3.94
N PHE A 120 -4.76 6.46 4.80
CA PHE A 120 -6.09 5.95 4.43
C PHE A 120 -7.18 7.02 4.37
N GLN A 121 -6.82 8.31 4.34
CA GLN A 121 -7.80 9.40 4.29
C GLN A 121 -8.76 9.26 3.10
N LEU A 122 -8.21 8.88 1.94
CA LEU A 122 -8.97 8.69 0.69
C LEU A 122 -9.47 7.26 0.50
N TYR A 123 -9.33 6.38 1.49
CA TYR A 123 -9.75 4.99 1.36
C TYR A 123 -11.24 4.89 0.97
N PRO A 124 -11.61 4.05 -0.03
CA PRO A 124 -10.78 3.08 -0.77
C PRO A 124 -10.15 3.57 -2.10
N MET A 125 -10.15 4.86 -2.38
CA MET A 125 -9.51 5.48 -3.55
C MET A 125 -8.10 6.00 -3.22
N ASP A 126 -7.41 5.32 -2.31
CA ASP A 126 -6.10 5.69 -1.80
C ASP A 126 -4.96 5.23 -2.72
N ILE A 127 -3.87 5.99 -2.69
CA ILE A 127 -2.61 5.68 -3.36
C ILE A 127 -1.50 5.73 -2.31
N GLN A 128 -0.80 4.62 -2.16
CA GLN A 128 0.28 4.48 -1.18
C GLN A 128 1.62 4.65 -1.87
N SER A 129 2.51 5.46 -1.29
CA SER A 129 3.90 5.61 -1.73
C SER A 129 4.82 4.94 -0.72
N CYS A 130 5.33 3.77 -1.08
CA CYS A 130 6.15 2.94 -0.21
C CYS A 130 7.62 3.01 -0.63
N PRO A 131 8.48 3.70 0.12
CA PRO A 131 9.90 3.79 -0.18
C PRO A 131 10.66 2.53 0.23
N ILE A 132 11.77 2.29 -0.42
CA ILE A 132 12.83 1.40 0.06
C ILE A 132 14.11 2.22 0.11
N PHE A 133 14.70 2.31 1.29
CA PHE A 133 15.92 3.06 1.53
C PHE A 133 17.10 2.10 1.69
N ILE A 134 18.06 2.17 0.77
CA ILE A 134 19.27 1.35 0.82
C ILE A 134 20.46 2.26 1.10
N GLU A 135 21.24 1.95 2.12
CA GLU A 135 22.38 2.76 2.58
C GLU A 135 23.56 1.86 2.97
N SER A 136 24.79 2.37 2.95
CA SER A 136 25.93 1.61 3.49
C SER A 136 25.87 1.58 5.02
N PHE A 137 26.04 0.41 5.62
CA PHE A 137 26.02 0.26 7.08
C PHE A 137 27.26 0.85 7.77
N SER A 138 28.44 0.70 7.16
CA SER A 138 29.73 0.99 7.81
C SER A 138 30.48 2.17 7.22
N TYR A 139 30.23 2.51 5.95
CA TYR A 139 31.05 3.45 5.20
C TYR A 139 30.29 4.74 4.87
N SER A 140 30.86 5.88 5.27
CA SER A 140 30.36 7.19 4.86
C SER A 140 30.50 7.40 3.35
N ASN A 141 29.80 8.40 2.81
CA ASN A 141 29.82 8.77 1.38
C ASN A 141 31.23 9.16 0.87
N GLN A 142 32.16 9.49 1.78
CA GLN A 142 33.57 9.72 1.42
C GLN A 142 34.33 8.42 1.12
N LYS A 143 33.87 7.28 1.65
CA LYS A 143 34.50 5.97 1.49
C LYS A 143 33.73 5.05 0.56
N LEU A 144 32.41 5.15 0.49
CA LEU A 144 31.59 4.30 -0.37
C LEU A 144 30.43 5.11 -0.93
N ARG A 145 30.26 5.08 -2.26
CA ARG A 145 29.15 5.72 -2.94
C ARG A 145 28.31 4.66 -3.64
N LEU A 146 27.02 4.61 -3.29
CA LEU A 146 26.04 3.78 -3.96
C LEU A 146 25.45 4.58 -5.12
N ARG A 147 25.32 3.96 -6.30
CA ARG A 147 24.75 4.55 -7.50
C ARG A 147 23.79 3.57 -8.15
N TRP A 148 22.68 4.03 -8.73
CA TRP A 148 21.85 3.18 -9.57
C TRP A 148 22.59 2.84 -10.88
N ALA A 149 22.60 1.56 -11.25
CA ALA A 149 23.06 1.16 -12.57
C ALA A 149 22.12 1.71 -13.67
N GLU A 150 22.53 1.65 -14.95
CA GLU A 150 21.70 2.12 -16.08
C GLU A 150 20.32 1.44 -16.11
N ASP A 151 20.27 0.14 -15.82
CA ASP A 151 19.02 -0.62 -15.73
C ASP A 151 18.20 -0.32 -14.46
N GLY A 152 18.81 0.37 -13.48
CA GLY A 152 18.22 0.80 -12.21
C GLY A 152 17.42 -0.30 -11.51
N VAL A 153 16.09 -0.15 -11.55
CA VAL A 153 15.14 -1.13 -11.01
C VAL A 153 14.23 -1.62 -12.13
N THR A 154 14.17 -2.93 -12.29
CA THR A 154 13.35 -3.63 -13.28
C THR A 154 12.30 -4.46 -12.55
N LEU A 155 11.10 -4.57 -13.12
CA LEU A 155 10.02 -5.39 -12.57
C LEU A 155 9.74 -6.57 -13.50
N ASN A 156 9.35 -7.69 -12.92
CA ASN A 156 8.75 -8.79 -13.66
C ASN A 156 7.49 -8.30 -14.42
N PRO A 157 7.42 -8.43 -15.75
CA PRO A 157 6.26 -7.97 -16.54
C PRO A 157 4.96 -8.72 -16.21
N GLU A 158 5.06 -9.91 -15.60
CA GLU A 158 3.91 -10.71 -15.19
C GLU A 158 3.42 -10.39 -13.76
N LEU A 159 4.10 -9.48 -13.06
CA LEU A 159 3.75 -9.09 -11.69
C LEU A 159 2.34 -8.48 -11.66
N LYS A 160 1.45 -9.14 -10.91
CA LYS A 160 0.07 -8.70 -10.71
C LYS A 160 -0.31 -8.86 -9.26
N LEU A 161 -0.84 -7.78 -8.69
CA LEU A 161 -1.42 -7.78 -7.35
C LEU A 161 -2.94 -7.85 -7.47
N LEU A 162 -3.58 -8.54 -6.53
CA LEU A 162 -5.04 -8.74 -6.55
C LEU A 162 -5.81 -7.46 -6.20
N GLN A 163 -5.28 -6.64 -5.29
CA GLN A 163 -5.97 -5.46 -4.76
C GLN A 163 -5.37 -4.13 -5.19
N TYR A 164 -4.18 -4.15 -5.81
CA TYR A 164 -3.42 -2.95 -6.13
C TYR A 164 -2.88 -3.01 -7.55
N ASN A 165 -2.72 -1.85 -8.16
CA ASN A 165 -1.88 -1.67 -9.34
C ASN A 165 -0.55 -1.07 -8.88
N VAL A 166 0.55 -1.57 -9.44
CA VAL A 166 1.87 -0.97 -9.24
C VAL A 166 2.04 0.14 -10.29
N GLY A 167 2.10 1.38 -9.85
CA GLY A 167 2.35 2.53 -10.73
C GLY A 167 3.75 2.47 -11.33
N GLN A 168 3.82 2.56 -12.66
CA GLN A 168 5.06 2.65 -13.42
C GLN A 168 5.18 4.04 -14.09
N PRO A 169 6.39 4.61 -14.22
CA PRO A 169 7.69 4.07 -13.80
C PRO A 169 7.92 4.20 -12.28
N LEU A 170 8.81 3.37 -11.74
CA LEU A 170 9.31 3.56 -10.37
C LEU A 170 10.14 4.84 -10.30
N GLU A 171 9.96 5.60 -9.22
CA GLU A 171 10.77 6.78 -8.96
C GLU A 171 12.05 6.34 -8.23
N LEU A 172 13.20 6.61 -8.84
CA LEU A 172 14.53 6.26 -8.32
C LEU A 172 15.30 7.54 -7.98
N THR A 173 15.89 7.60 -6.80
CA THR A 173 16.66 8.77 -6.34
C THR A 173 17.95 8.34 -5.67
N GLU A 174 19.01 9.11 -5.92
CA GLU A 174 20.29 9.01 -5.21
C GLU A 174 20.40 10.18 -4.24
N THR A 175 20.57 9.90 -2.97
CA THR A 175 20.54 10.90 -1.90
C THR A 175 21.64 10.63 -0.88
N THR A 176 21.74 11.49 0.14
CA THR A 176 22.63 11.29 1.28
C THR A 176 21.85 11.30 2.58
N GLY A 177 22.09 10.32 3.43
CA GLY A 177 21.55 10.26 4.79
C GLY A 177 22.58 10.72 5.82
N TYR A 178 22.22 11.64 6.71
CA TYR A 178 23.06 11.97 7.86
C TYR A 178 22.76 11.00 9.01
N MET A 179 23.78 10.25 9.45
CA MET A 179 23.67 9.41 10.64
C MET A 179 24.23 10.16 11.86
N VAL A 180 23.36 10.45 12.82
CA VAL A 180 23.71 11.20 14.03
C VAL A 180 24.76 10.46 14.86
N GLU A 181 24.62 9.16 15.04
CA GLU A 181 25.53 8.33 15.86
C GLU A 181 26.97 8.32 15.36
N ARG A 182 27.17 8.53 14.06
CA ARG A 182 28.49 8.51 13.40
C ARG A 182 28.95 9.88 12.92
N GLU A 183 28.14 10.92 13.16
CA GLU A 183 28.39 12.30 12.73
C GLU A 183 28.84 12.42 11.27
N ALA A 184 28.22 11.64 10.37
CA ALA A 184 28.67 11.53 9.00
C ALA A 184 27.51 11.33 8.01
N ASN A 185 27.76 11.75 6.76
CA ASN A 185 26.85 11.51 5.64
C ASN A 185 27.15 10.17 4.97
N PHE A 186 26.10 9.39 4.71
CA PHE A 186 26.11 8.10 4.05
C PHE A 186 25.42 8.20 2.69
N SER A 187 25.89 7.40 1.73
CA SER A 187 25.28 7.33 0.41
C SER A 187 24.00 6.49 0.49
N ARG A 188 22.89 7.02 -0.02
CA ARG A 188 21.57 6.38 0.08
C ARG A 188 20.88 6.30 -1.29
N LEU A 189 20.45 5.10 -1.65
CA LEU A 189 19.57 4.86 -2.78
C LEU A 189 18.13 4.76 -2.27
N VAL A 190 17.23 5.40 -3.00
CA VAL A 190 15.79 5.39 -2.69
C VAL A 190 15.03 4.95 -3.92
N MET A 191 14.10 4.01 -3.74
CA MET A 191 13.10 3.66 -4.74
C MET A 191 11.70 3.77 -4.14
N TYR A 192 10.74 4.30 -4.90
CA TYR A 192 9.35 4.42 -4.46
C TYR A 192 8.44 3.48 -5.24
N PHE A 193 7.73 2.61 -4.51
CA PHE A 193 6.60 1.86 -5.04
C PHE A 193 5.31 2.65 -4.87
N ARG A 194 4.63 2.92 -5.98
CA ARG A 194 3.30 3.52 -5.98
C ARG A 194 2.25 2.41 -6.05
N PHE A 195 1.57 2.12 -4.95
CA PHE A 195 0.46 1.16 -4.91
C PHE A 195 -0.88 1.88 -5.00
N GLU A 196 -1.60 1.69 -6.11
CA GLU A 196 -2.92 2.26 -6.33
C GLU A 196 -3.99 1.20 -6.07
N ARG A 197 -4.91 1.44 -5.14
CA ARG A 197 -5.95 0.45 -4.80
C ARG A 197 -6.96 0.30 -5.93
N GLN A 198 -7.28 -0.95 -6.29
CA GLN A 198 -8.33 -1.25 -7.25
C GLN A 198 -9.72 -1.11 -6.62
N ILE A 199 -10.47 -0.11 -7.08
CA ILE A 199 -11.79 0.26 -6.54
C ILE A 199 -12.94 -0.70 -6.92
N GLY A 200 -12.75 -1.56 -7.93
CA GLY A 200 -13.85 -2.31 -8.56
C GLY A 200 -14.68 -3.16 -7.60
N HIS A 201 -14.05 -3.85 -6.66
CA HIS A 201 -14.75 -4.68 -5.68
C HIS A 201 -15.57 -3.83 -4.69
N HIS A 202 -15.06 -2.68 -4.24
CA HIS A 202 -15.78 -1.75 -3.38
C HIS A 202 -17.00 -1.16 -4.08
N LEU A 203 -16.94 -0.89 -5.40
CA LEU A 203 -18.10 -0.40 -6.15
C LEU A 203 -19.28 -1.36 -6.07
N ILE A 204 -19.03 -2.66 -6.23
CA ILE A 204 -20.06 -3.69 -6.29
C ILE A 204 -20.52 -4.12 -4.89
N GLN A 205 -19.60 -4.26 -3.93
CA GLN A 205 -19.89 -4.83 -2.61
C GLN A 205 -20.24 -3.77 -1.55
N THR A 206 -19.84 -2.52 -1.76
CA THR A 206 -20.03 -1.44 -0.78
C THR A 206 -20.94 -0.35 -1.32
N PHE A 207 -20.56 0.29 -2.42
CA PHE A 207 -21.26 1.46 -2.94
C PHE A 207 -22.64 1.10 -3.53
N ALA A 208 -22.71 0.11 -4.42
CA ALA A 208 -23.99 -0.33 -5.00
C ALA A 208 -25.04 -0.75 -3.94
N PRO A 209 -24.75 -1.66 -2.99
CA PRO A 209 -25.73 -2.06 -1.98
C PRO A 209 -26.11 -0.92 -1.03
N SER A 210 -25.18 -0.06 -0.62
CA SER A 210 -25.51 1.09 0.24
C SER A 210 -26.46 2.07 -0.46
N ILE A 211 -26.26 2.33 -1.77
CA ILE A 211 -27.20 3.12 -2.59
C ILE A 211 -28.56 2.44 -2.65
N LEU A 212 -28.61 1.13 -2.91
CA LEU A 212 -29.88 0.39 -2.95
C LEU A 212 -30.63 0.47 -1.62
N VAL A 213 -29.95 0.37 -0.47
CA VAL A 213 -30.59 0.51 0.85
C VAL A 213 -31.17 1.91 1.05
N VAL A 214 -30.47 2.96 0.59
CA VAL A 214 -31.00 4.34 0.61
C VAL A 214 -32.22 4.46 -0.31
N MET A 215 -32.17 3.92 -1.53
CA MET A 215 -33.32 3.91 -2.45
C MET A 215 -34.52 3.17 -1.85
N LEU A 216 -34.29 2.01 -1.21
CA LEU A 216 -35.34 1.25 -0.52
C LEU A 216 -35.99 2.09 0.59
N SER A 217 -35.22 2.89 1.32
CA SER A 217 -35.75 3.78 2.36
C SER A 217 -36.77 4.78 1.80
N TRP A 218 -36.58 5.26 0.56
CA TRP A 218 -37.50 6.20 -0.09
C TRP A 218 -38.83 5.58 -0.46
N PHE A 219 -38.93 4.25 -0.61
CA PHE A 219 -40.21 3.58 -0.82
C PHE A 219 -41.17 3.78 0.35
N SER A 220 -40.67 4.13 1.54
CA SER A 220 -41.50 4.63 2.65
C SER A 220 -42.47 5.71 2.15
N PHE A 221 -42.00 6.68 1.37
CA PHE A 221 -42.81 7.84 0.94
C PHE A 221 -44.07 7.45 0.15
N TRP A 222 -44.03 6.35 -0.59
CA TRP A 222 -45.17 5.86 -1.39
C TRP A 222 -46.16 4.98 -0.61
N ILE A 223 -45.76 4.41 0.53
CA ILE A 223 -46.63 3.53 1.32
C ILE A 223 -47.74 4.35 2.00
N GLY A 224 -48.95 3.83 2.21
CA GLY A 224 -50.00 4.58 2.92
C GLY A 224 -49.59 4.99 4.35
N LEU A 225 -50.08 6.14 4.85
CA LEU A 225 -49.82 6.62 6.22
C LEU A 225 -50.45 5.76 7.32
N ASP A 226 -51.36 4.87 6.93
CA ASP A 226 -52.02 3.91 7.82
C ASP A 226 -51.18 2.64 8.04
N ALA A 227 -50.23 2.36 7.14
CA ALA A 227 -49.32 1.23 7.23
C ALA A 227 -48.05 1.56 8.06
N ILE A 228 -48.25 2.12 9.25
CA ILE A 228 -47.21 2.44 10.25
C ILE A 228 -46.20 1.31 10.44
N PRO A 229 -46.60 0.05 10.74
CA PRO A 229 -45.64 -1.02 10.99
C PRO A 229 -44.75 -1.30 9.77
N GLY A 230 -45.29 -1.18 8.54
CA GLY A 230 -44.50 -1.38 7.32
C GLY A 230 -43.43 -0.30 7.13
N ARG A 231 -43.81 0.98 7.30
CA ARG A 231 -42.88 2.11 7.15
C ARG A 231 -41.79 2.11 8.21
N VAL A 232 -42.15 1.92 9.48
CA VAL A 232 -41.16 1.89 10.58
C VAL A 232 -40.21 0.71 10.41
N THR A 233 -40.73 -0.48 10.10
CA THR A 233 -39.90 -1.68 9.92
C THR A 233 -38.92 -1.49 8.77
N LEU A 234 -39.38 -0.99 7.62
CA LEU A 234 -38.53 -0.73 6.46
C LEU A 234 -37.38 0.24 6.80
N LEU A 235 -37.70 1.38 7.42
CA LEU A 235 -36.71 2.41 7.75
C LEU A 235 -35.70 1.96 8.81
N VAL A 236 -36.16 1.31 9.88
CA VAL A 236 -35.30 0.78 10.94
C VAL A 236 -34.42 -0.34 10.39
N THR A 237 -34.97 -1.23 9.55
CA THR A 237 -34.20 -2.31 8.92
C THR A 237 -33.15 -1.74 7.95
N SER A 238 -33.46 -0.72 7.16
CA SER A 238 -32.48 -0.04 6.31
C SER A 238 -31.36 0.60 7.14
N MET A 239 -31.69 1.25 8.27
CA MET A 239 -30.69 1.84 9.15
C MET A 239 -29.78 0.77 9.78
N LEU A 240 -30.36 -0.30 10.31
CA LEU A 240 -29.61 -1.43 10.86
C LEU A 240 -28.70 -2.07 9.80
N THR A 241 -29.20 -2.21 8.56
CA THR A 241 -28.42 -2.74 7.43
C THR A 241 -27.19 -1.86 7.15
N LEU A 242 -27.35 -0.54 7.05
CA LEU A 242 -26.21 0.37 6.84
C LEU A 242 -25.20 0.33 8.01
N VAL A 243 -25.67 0.25 9.26
CA VAL A 243 -24.80 0.13 10.44
C VAL A 243 -24.03 -1.19 10.43
N THR A 244 -24.70 -2.28 10.00
CA THR A 244 -24.10 -3.61 9.89
C THR A 244 -23.03 -3.63 8.81
N MET A 245 -23.34 -3.08 7.63
CA MET A 245 -22.36 -2.92 6.54
C MET A 245 -21.17 -2.08 6.99
N PHE A 246 -21.40 -0.95 7.67
CA PHE A 246 -20.33 -0.09 8.16
C PHE A 246 -19.41 -0.80 9.15
N THR A 247 -19.98 -1.62 10.03
CA THR A 247 -19.22 -2.42 11.00
C THR A 247 -18.39 -3.50 10.29
N GLY A 248 -18.95 -4.14 9.26
CA GLY A 248 -18.21 -5.12 8.44
C GLY A 248 -17.05 -4.48 7.66
N LEU A 249 -17.23 -3.29 7.09
CA LEU A 249 -16.15 -2.61 6.36
C LEU A 249 -15.02 -2.14 7.28
N LYS A 250 -15.31 -1.89 8.55
CA LYS A 250 -14.30 -1.52 9.55
C LYS A 250 -13.43 -2.68 9.99
N SER A 251 -13.85 -3.93 9.81
CA SER A 251 -12.97 -5.07 10.13
C SER A 251 -11.88 -5.30 9.08
N ASP A 252 -12.05 -4.77 7.87
CA ASP A 252 -11.11 -5.00 6.77
C ASP A 252 -9.83 -4.17 6.89
N ILE A 253 -9.82 -3.14 7.75
CA ILE A 253 -8.68 -2.24 7.94
C ILE A 253 -8.49 -1.94 9.42
N PRO A 254 -7.24 -1.88 9.93
CA PRO A 254 -6.95 -1.42 11.27
C PRO A 254 -7.65 -0.09 11.60
N PRO A 255 -7.98 0.11 12.88
CA PRO A 255 -8.49 1.40 13.35
C PRO A 255 -7.42 2.47 13.13
N VAL A 256 -7.80 3.57 12.50
CA VAL A 256 -6.97 4.77 12.35
C VAL A 256 -7.63 5.94 13.06
N ALA A 257 -6.85 6.92 13.49
CA ALA A 257 -7.33 8.03 14.30
C ALA A 257 -8.10 9.11 13.50
N TYR A 258 -8.01 9.09 12.17
CA TYR A 258 -8.62 10.09 11.29
C TYR A 258 -9.83 9.53 10.51
N VAL A 259 -10.65 10.44 9.98
CA VAL A 259 -11.84 10.10 9.18
C VAL A 259 -11.43 9.68 7.78
N LYS A 260 -11.98 8.55 7.30
CA LYS A 260 -11.79 8.07 5.92
C LYS A 260 -12.92 8.57 5.01
N ALA A 261 -12.66 8.67 3.71
CA ALA A 261 -13.69 8.98 2.71
C ALA A 261 -14.88 7.99 2.78
N LEU A 262 -14.60 6.71 3.04
CA LEU A 262 -15.65 5.69 3.26
C LEU A 262 -16.52 5.98 4.50
N ASP A 263 -15.96 6.50 5.59
CA ASP A 263 -16.73 6.83 6.78
C ASP A 263 -17.74 7.95 6.47
N LEU A 264 -17.31 8.95 5.71
CA LEU A 264 -18.17 10.06 5.28
C LEU A 264 -19.29 9.56 4.35
N TRP A 265 -18.98 8.66 3.41
CA TRP A 265 -19.98 8.04 2.54
C TRP A 265 -21.05 7.30 3.34
N MET A 266 -20.63 6.39 4.24
CA MET A 266 -21.56 5.60 5.05
C MET A 266 -22.37 6.47 6.00
N ALA A 267 -21.76 7.48 6.62
CA ALA A 267 -22.47 8.46 7.43
C ALA A 267 -23.51 9.23 6.60
N GLY A 268 -23.18 9.64 5.37
CA GLY A 268 -24.11 10.27 4.44
C GLY A 268 -25.33 9.38 4.15
N CYS A 269 -25.12 8.11 3.82
CA CYS A 269 -26.21 7.14 3.62
C CYS A 269 -27.10 7.01 4.86
N MET A 270 -26.52 6.94 6.05
CA MET A 270 -27.29 6.85 7.31
C MET A 270 -28.11 8.11 7.57
N VAL A 271 -27.56 9.29 7.30
CA VAL A 271 -28.28 10.57 7.43
C VAL A 271 -29.49 10.61 6.49
N PHE A 272 -29.37 10.12 5.25
CA PHE A 272 -30.51 10.04 4.32
C PHE A 272 -31.63 9.13 4.83
N VAL A 273 -31.28 7.94 5.35
CA VAL A 273 -32.29 7.02 5.92
C VAL A 273 -32.92 7.61 7.18
N PHE A 274 -32.12 8.25 8.03
CA PHE A 274 -32.63 8.93 9.23
C PHE A 274 -33.55 10.11 8.88
N ALA A 275 -33.24 10.86 7.82
CA ALA A 275 -34.11 11.92 7.32
C ALA A 275 -35.46 11.37 6.82
N ALA A 276 -35.47 10.21 6.16
CA ALA A 276 -36.71 9.54 5.76
C ALA A 276 -37.56 9.08 6.97
N LEU A 277 -36.91 8.68 8.08
CA LEU A 277 -37.58 8.42 9.35
C LEU A 277 -38.15 9.70 9.98
N GLY A 278 -37.39 10.79 9.96
CA GLY A 278 -37.85 12.10 10.42
C GLY A 278 -39.07 12.59 9.63
N GLU A 279 -39.05 12.45 8.31
CA GLU A 279 -40.18 12.77 7.43
C GLU A 279 -41.43 12.01 7.84
N PHE A 280 -41.33 10.69 8.04
CA PHE A 280 -42.46 9.86 8.43
C PHE A 280 -43.08 10.32 9.75
N VAL A 281 -42.25 10.63 10.76
CA VAL A 281 -42.72 11.13 12.05
C VAL A 281 -43.45 12.47 11.89
N VAL A 282 -42.87 13.40 11.12
CA VAL A 282 -43.46 14.72 10.88
C VAL A 282 -44.82 14.59 10.17
N VAL A 283 -44.87 13.84 9.07
CA VAL A 283 -46.10 13.66 8.29
C VAL A 283 -47.17 12.96 9.14
N LYS A 284 -46.82 11.98 9.97
CA LYS A 284 -47.81 11.32 10.82
C LYS A 284 -48.38 12.25 11.89
N VAL A 285 -47.55 13.11 12.48
CA VAL A 285 -48.03 14.13 13.44
C VAL A 285 -48.97 15.13 12.76
N LEU A 286 -48.65 15.56 11.54
CA LEU A 286 -49.52 16.46 10.77
C LEU A 286 -50.85 15.81 10.39
N ASP A 287 -50.83 14.54 9.94
CA ASP A 287 -52.02 13.75 9.63
C ASP A 287 -52.93 13.62 10.86
N VAL A 288 -52.39 13.24 12.02
CA VAL A 288 -53.16 13.14 13.27
C VAL A 288 -53.81 14.48 13.64
N ARG A 289 -53.07 15.59 13.54
CA ARG A 289 -53.63 16.94 13.80
C ARG A 289 -54.74 17.30 12.81
N TYR A 290 -54.56 16.98 11.54
CA TYR A 290 -55.56 17.23 10.50
C TYR A 290 -56.83 16.41 10.73
N GLN A 291 -56.72 15.13 11.08
CA GLN A 291 -57.89 14.29 11.40
C GLN A 291 -58.64 14.81 12.64
N LEU A 292 -57.94 15.25 13.68
CA LEU A 292 -58.56 15.86 14.86
C LEU A 292 -59.34 17.13 14.49
N GLN A 293 -58.76 18.03 13.68
CA GLN A 293 -59.43 19.24 13.21
C GLN A 293 -60.64 18.95 12.32
N LYS A 294 -60.51 17.97 11.41
CA LYS A 294 -61.59 17.52 10.53
C LYS A 294 -62.76 16.95 11.33
N ASN A 295 -62.49 16.09 12.32
CA ASN A 295 -63.50 15.50 13.18
C ASN A 295 -64.22 16.57 14.03
N ALA A 296 -63.49 17.56 14.55
CA ALA A 296 -64.08 18.70 15.27
C ALA A 296 -65.00 19.55 14.37
N ARG A 297 -64.60 19.82 13.11
CA ARG A 297 -65.45 20.54 12.14
C ARG A 297 -66.71 19.75 11.80
N ILE A 298 -66.62 18.45 11.55
CA ILE A 298 -67.79 17.60 11.24
C ILE A 298 -68.77 17.58 12.43
N ALA A 299 -68.27 17.48 13.66
CA ALA A 299 -69.10 17.53 14.87
C ALA A 299 -69.82 18.88 15.06
N SER A 300 -69.27 19.97 14.52
CA SER A 300 -69.88 21.31 14.60
C SER A 300 -70.97 21.59 13.56
N VAL A 301 -71.17 20.72 12.55
CA VAL A 301 -72.25 20.87 11.57
C VAL A 301 -73.55 20.31 12.16
N PRO A 302 -74.61 21.13 12.35
CA PRO A 302 -75.87 20.64 12.92
C PRO A 302 -76.49 19.58 12.00
N ARG A 303 -76.84 18.41 12.56
CA ARG A 303 -77.64 17.40 11.85
C ARG A 303 -79.00 18.01 11.51
N MET A 304 -79.25 18.35 10.25
CA MET A 304 -80.62 18.54 9.79
C MET A 304 -81.32 17.17 9.84
N LEU A 305 -82.27 17.04 10.77
CA LEU A 305 -83.18 15.90 10.88
C LEU A 305 -83.98 15.78 9.57
N PRO A 306 -84.03 14.61 8.91
CA PRO A 306 -85.03 14.38 7.87
C PRO A 306 -86.41 14.25 8.54
N LEU A 307 -87.36 15.06 8.05
CA LEU A 307 -88.80 14.96 8.32
C LEU A 307 -89.40 13.73 7.64
#